data_AF-A0A8G1RDW1-F1
#
_entry.id   AF-A0A8G1RDW1-F1
#
_cell.length_a   1.000
_cell.length_b   1.000
_cell.length_c   1.000
_cell.angle_alpha   90.00
_cell.angle_beta   90.00
_cell.angle_gamma   90.00
#
_symmetry.space_group_name_H-M   'P 1'
#
loop_
_entity.id
_entity.type
_entity.pdbx_description
1 polymer ?
#
loop_
_entity_poly.entity_id
_entity_poly.type
_entity_poly.pdbx_seq_one_letter_code
_entity_poly.pdbx_strand_id
1 'polypeptide(L)'
;MPVHQVRELHGLQNLPSVATYYFASTGKPLTEEKEEYNRTSRHTRELTAEFNRNQLKLCCLLDDKLFVAESLQYVTSKMAGTKIQTARPMIERVETRQGLTLSEKTDILSVRLRDASLGHQANIESLRIVNRYLISQAHSNPMEYPESDTPELFYRAFQCGSYSRHSMELGFRSSNQPLTPPAYHDGTLLNSLLVNKDSLTNHCEGNQPSDLIALSDSPSRVLNILKTWGYSHRRGDMIAVINVSKLFAMRVLFNRTTTLAEKLGMKLWSGSQSTGLQYANPNYWVAYRWIPAECIECYVSEDLLQEACQSHGIDESDYTARLSLNEIVALKFQLLSMQQN
;
A
#
# COMPACT_ATOMS: atom_id res chain seq x y z
N MET A 1 -5.95 6.48 -0.93
CA MET A 1 -6.84 7.63 -0.73
C MET A 1 -7.02 7.72 0.77
N PRO A 2 -7.00 8.92 1.36
CA PRO A 2 -7.34 9.03 2.76
C PRO A 2 -8.81 8.60 2.88
N VAL A 3 -9.07 7.63 3.76
CA VAL A 3 -10.34 6.87 3.90
C VAL A 3 -11.62 7.72 3.76
N HIS A 4 -11.55 9.03 4.04
CA HIS A 4 -12.66 9.97 3.92
C HIS A 4 -13.28 10.14 2.52
N GLN A 5 -12.56 9.96 1.41
CA GLN A 5 -13.16 10.25 0.08
C GLN A 5 -13.98 9.07 -0.50
N VAL A 6 -13.58 7.81 -0.29
CA VAL A 6 -14.39 6.59 -0.56
C VAL A 6 -15.59 6.60 0.36
N ARG A 7 -15.39 7.08 1.58
CA ARG A 7 -16.50 7.31 2.51
C ARG A 7 -17.53 8.25 1.91
N GLU A 8 -17.11 9.42 1.43
CA GLU A 8 -18.01 10.39 0.78
C GLU A 8 -18.68 9.79 -0.47
N LEU A 9 -17.92 9.14 -1.36
CA LEU A 9 -18.41 8.53 -2.60
C LEU A 9 -19.54 7.52 -2.35
N HIS A 10 -19.45 6.75 -1.26
CA HIS A 10 -20.41 5.70 -0.92
C HIS A 10 -21.44 6.10 0.16
N GLY A 11 -21.52 7.40 0.51
CA GLY A 11 -22.44 7.91 1.52
C GLY A 11 -22.16 7.40 2.93
N LEU A 12 -20.91 7.04 3.22
CA LEU A 12 -20.48 6.46 4.49
C LEU A 12 -19.94 7.58 5.39
N GLN A 13 -20.74 8.05 6.34
CA GLN A 13 -20.32 9.02 7.37
C GLN A 13 -19.95 8.34 8.68
N ASN A 14 -18.79 8.63 9.24
CA ASN A 14 -18.43 8.12 10.57
C ASN A 14 -19.40 8.70 11.60
N LEU A 15 -19.82 7.87 12.55
CA LEU A 15 -20.47 8.39 13.74
C LEU A 15 -19.39 9.00 14.66
N PRO A 16 -19.63 10.19 15.22
CA PRO A 16 -18.70 10.80 16.15
C PRO A 16 -18.41 9.83 17.30
N SER A 17 -17.16 9.76 17.75
CA SER A 17 -16.80 8.96 18.91
C SER A 17 -17.61 9.46 20.10
N VAL A 18 -18.47 8.61 20.66
CA VAL A 18 -19.28 8.96 21.83
C VAL A 18 -18.32 9.25 22.98
N ALA A 19 -18.29 10.50 23.45
CA ALA A 19 -17.45 10.92 24.56
C ALA A 19 -17.79 10.08 25.81
N THR A 20 -16.75 9.60 26.50
CA THR A 20 -16.90 8.77 27.69
C THR A 20 -17.21 9.64 28.91
N TYR A 21 -18.42 9.51 29.43
CA TYR A 21 -18.72 9.86 30.82
C TYR A 21 -19.27 8.62 31.51
N TYR A 22 -18.48 8.00 32.38
CA TYR A 22 -18.93 6.91 33.23
C TYR A 22 -19.06 7.43 34.65
N PHE A 23 -20.16 7.10 35.32
CA PHE A 23 -20.24 7.31 36.76
C PHE A 23 -19.32 6.29 37.43
N ALA A 24 -18.19 6.76 37.97
CA ALA A 24 -17.28 5.94 38.75
C ALA A 24 -17.88 5.66 40.14
N SER A 25 -17.68 4.44 40.66
CA SER A 25 -18.02 4.14 42.05
C SER A 25 -16.98 4.79 42.96
N THR A 26 -17.33 5.91 43.58
CA THR A 26 -16.49 6.59 44.58
C THR A 26 -16.71 6.00 45.98
N GLY A 27 -16.76 4.66 46.09
CA GLY A 27 -16.93 3.94 47.36
C GLY A 27 -18.38 3.79 47.86
N LYS A 28 -19.38 4.18 47.07
CA LYS A 28 -20.80 3.84 47.31
C LYS A 28 -21.37 3.08 46.11
N PRO A 29 -22.38 2.20 46.31
CA PRO A 29 -23.10 1.57 45.21
C PRO A 29 -23.69 2.64 44.29
N LEU A 30 -23.66 2.40 42.99
CA LEU A 30 -24.34 3.26 42.04
C LEU A 30 -25.86 3.12 42.25
N THR A 31 -26.61 4.18 41.94
CA THR A 31 -28.07 4.06 41.87
C THR A 31 -28.44 3.24 40.63
N GLU A 32 -29.58 2.54 40.65
CA GLU A 32 -30.06 1.75 39.51
C GLU A 32 -30.09 2.57 38.20
N GLU A 33 -30.50 3.83 38.27
CA GLU A 33 -30.48 4.77 37.14
C GLU A 33 -29.06 5.00 36.58
N LYS A 34 -28.05 5.12 37.45
CA LYS A 34 -26.65 5.30 37.03
C LYS A 34 -26.06 4.01 36.47
N GLU A 35 -26.46 2.85 36.99
CA GLU A 35 -26.09 1.55 36.45
C GLU A 35 -26.70 1.33 35.07
N GLU A 36 -27.97 1.67 34.89
CA GLU A 36 -28.67 1.59 33.60
C GLU A 36 -28.08 2.56 32.57
N TYR A 37 -27.77 3.80 32.99
CA TYR A 37 -27.05 4.76 32.14
C TYR A 37 -25.68 4.24 31.71
N ASN A 38 -24.90 3.69 32.63
CA ASN A 38 -23.59 3.10 32.33
C ASN A 38 -23.72 1.91 31.37
N ARG A 39 -24.74 1.05 31.53
CA ARG A 39 -25.05 -0.07 30.63
C ARG A 39 -25.40 0.41 29.22
N THR A 40 -26.36 1.33 29.10
CA THR A 40 -26.82 1.89 27.82
C THR A 40 -25.69 2.63 27.08
N SER A 41 -24.89 3.41 27.82
CA SER A 41 -23.74 4.15 27.26
C SER A 41 -22.64 3.20 26.76
N ARG A 42 -22.36 2.11 27.49
CA ARG A 42 -21.41 1.08 27.05
C ARG A 42 -21.91 0.38 25.78
N HIS A 43 -23.16 -0.05 25.76
CA HIS A 43 -23.76 -0.70 24.60
C HIS A 43 -23.75 0.20 23.35
N THR A 44 -24.16 1.47 23.50
CA THR A 44 -24.13 2.46 22.42
C THR A 44 -22.71 2.67 21.87
N ARG A 45 -21.71 2.70 22.76
CA ARG A 45 -20.30 2.83 22.37
C ARG A 45 -19.82 1.62 21.58
N GLU A 46 -20.14 0.41 22.05
CA GLU A 46 -19.78 -0.84 21.37
C GLU A 46 -20.41 -0.91 19.98
N LEU A 47 -21.70 -0.60 19.85
CA LEU A 47 -22.39 -0.51 18.57
C LEU A 47 -21.78 0.55 17.65
N THR A 48 -21.42 1.73 18.19
CA THR A 48 -20.78 2.80 17.39
C THR A 48 -19.41 2.38 16.88
N ALA A 49 -18.62 1.71 17.73
CA ALA A 49 -17.30 1.20 17.36
C ALA A 49 -17.40 0.08 16.33
N GLU A 50 -18.39 -0.82 16.47
CA GLU A 50 -18.70 -1.86 15.49
C GLU A 50 -19.15 -1.26 14.15
N PHE A 51 -20.09 -0.31 14.19
CA PHE A 51 -20.56 0.40 13.01
C PHE A 51 -19.40 1.05 12.24
N ASN A 52 -18.57 1.86 12.92
CA ASN A 52 -17.42 2.52 12.30
C ASN A 52 -16.38 1.52 11.76
N ARG A 53 -16.19 0.37 12.42
CA ARG A 53 -15.31 -0.71 11.96
C ARG A 53 -15.85 -1.38 10.70
N ASN A 54 -17.12 -1.76 10.70
CA ASN A 54 -17.78 -2.36 9.54
C ASN A 54 -17.81 -1.40 8.35
N GLN A 55 -17.92 -0.11 8.62
CA GLN A 55 -17.93 0.93 7.61
C GLN A 55 -16.56 1.10 6.97
N LEU A 56 -15.49 1.12 7.77
CA LEU A 56 -14.13 1.09 7.25
C LEU A 56 -13.89 -0.17 6.40
N LYS A 57 -14.34 -1.34 6.88
CA LYS A 57 -14.21 -2.61 6.16
C LYS A 57 -14.95 -2.56 4.82
N LEU A 58 -16.17 -2.04 4.78
CA LEU A 58 -16.93 -1.87 3.54
C LEU A 58 -16.22 -0.89 2.59
N CYS A 59 -15.73 0.24 3.07
CA CYS A 59 -14.94 1.18 2.25
C CYS A 59 -13.76 0.47 1.57
N CYS A 60 -12.96 -0.24 2.37
CA CYS A 60 -11.79 -0.97 1.89
C CYS A 60 -12.16 -2.01 0.83
N LEU A 61 -13.25 -2.75 1.05
CA LEU A 61 -13.71 -3.79 0.15
C LEU A 61 -14.26 -3.26 -1.18
N LEU A 62 -14.98 -2.13 -1.14
CA LEU A 62 -15.49 -1.47 -2.34
C LEU A 62 -14.34 -0.89 -3.19
N ASP A 63 -13.35 -0.26 -2.54
CA ASP A 63 -12.11 0.18 -3.19
C ASP A 63 -11.38 -1.01 -3.84
N ASP A 64 -11.26 -2.14 -3.15
CA ASP A 64 -10.63 -3.33 -3.71
C ASP A 64 -11.40 -3.89 -4.90
N LYS A 65 -12.74 -3.92 -4.85
CA LYS A 65 -13.56 -4.38 -5.97
C LYS A 65 -13.38 -3.51 -7.21
N LEU A 66 -13.37 -2.19 -7.05
CA LEU A 66 -13.15 -1.27 -8.16
C LEU A 66 -11.75 -1.47 -8.75
N PHE A 67 -10.75 -1.49 -7.88
CA PHE A 67 -9.35 -1.70 -8.26
C PHE A 67 -9.15 -3.03 -9.01
N VAL A 68 -9.71 -4.14 -8.51
CA VAL A 68 -9.57 -5.46 -9.12
C VAL A 68 -10.27 -5.50 -10.47
N ALA A 69 -11.46 -4.91 -10.61
CA ALA A 69 -12.17 -4.85 -11.88
C ALA A 69 -11.39 -4.07 -12.94
N GLU A 70 -10.88 -2.89 -12.60
CA GLU A 70 -10.06 -2.07 -13.51
C GLU A 70 -8.75 -2.79 -13.90
N SER A 71 -8.13 -3.47 -12.93
CA SER A 71 -6.89 -4.22 -13.16
C SER A 71 -7.12 -5.44 -14.06
N LEU A 72 -8.19 -6.21 -13.82
CA LEU A 72 -8.59 -7.35 -14.66
C LEU A 72 -8.86 -6.91 -16.09
N GLN A 73 -9.64 -5.85 -16.27
CA GLN A 73 -9.97 -5.31 -17.58
C GLN A 73 -8.70 -4.91 -18.33
N TYR A 74 -7.77 -4.23 -17.65
CA TYR A 74 -6.51 -3.85 -18.26
C TYR A 74 -5.67 -5.06 -18.68
N VAL A 75 -5.38 -5.99 -17.76
CA VAL A 75 -4.47 -7.09 -18.09
C VAL A 75 -5.08 -7.97 -19.19
N THR A 76 -6.40 -8.19 -19.15
CA THR A 76 -7.13 -8.88 -20.22
C THR A 76 -7.02 -8.13 -21.56
N SER A 77 -7.15 -6.80 -21.56
CA SER A 77 -6.99 -5.98 -22.77
C SER A 77 -5.61 -6.13 -23.40
N LYS A 78 -4.56 -6.17 -22.56
CA LYS A 78 -3.18 -6.35 -23.01
C LYS A 78 -2.95 -7.75 -23.55
N MET A 79 -3.48 -8.77 -22.90
CA MET A 79 -3.44 -10.16 -23.40
C MET A 79 -4.17 -10.30 -24.74
N ALA A 80 -5.29 -9.61 -24.91
CA ALA A 80 -6.09 -9.63 -26.14
C ALA A 80 -5.55 -8.71 -27.26
N GLY A 81 -4.54 -7.88 -26.98
CA GLY A 81 -4.03 -6.88 -27.93
C GLY A 81 -5.02 -5.78 -28.31
N THR A 82 -6.08 -5.56 -27.51
CA THR A 82 -7.12 -4.57 -27.80
C THR A 82 -7.03 -3.38 -26.84
N LYS A 83 -7.20 -2.16 -27.36
CA LYS A 83 -7.41 -0.98 -26.50
C LYS A 83 -8.86 -0.97 -26.04
N ILE A 84 -9.11 -1.46 -24.84
CA ILE A 84 -10.45 -1.33 -24.24
C ILE A 84 -10.60 0.11 -23.74
N GLN A 85 -11.56 0.85 -24.30
CA GLN A 85 -11.97 2.13 -23.73
C GLN A 85 -12.67 1.85 -22.39
N THR A 86 -12.13 2.42 -21.31
CA THR A 86 -12.73 2.33 -19.98
C THR A 86 -13.96 3.24 -19.92
N ALA A 87 -15.15 2.66 -19.90
CA ALA A 87 -16.29 3.35 -19.30
C ALA A 87 -16.05 3.34 -17.79
N ARG A 88 -15.79 4.51 -17.20
CA ARG A 88 -15.84 4.64 -15.73
C ARG A 88 -17.28 4.33 -15.32
N PRO A 89 -17.55 3.32 -14.48
CA PRO A 89 -18.88 3.16 -13.93
C PRO A 89 -19.22 4.46 -13.19
N MET A 90 -20.28 5.14 -13.64
CA MET A 90 -20.80 6.32 -12.95
C MET A 90 -21.42 5.80 -11.66
N ILE A 91 -20.68 5.88 -10.56
CA ILE A 91 -21.17 5.46 -9.25
C ILE A 91 -22.17 6.54 -8.81
N GLU A 92 -23.45 6.22 -8.87
CA GLU A 92 -24.50 7.06 -8.30
C GLU A 92 -24.27 7.20 -6.79
N ARG A 93 -24.31 8.45 -6.31
CA ARG A 93 -24.23 8.72 -4.87
C ARG A 93 -25.45 8.12 -4.20
N VAL A 94 -25.21 7.18 -3.29
CA VAL A 94 -26.29 6.63 -2.46
C VAL A 94 -26.66 7.68 -1.42
N GLU A 95 -27.89 8.16 -1.45
CA GLU A 95 -28.41 9.07 -0.43
C GLU A 95 -28.37 8.40 0.95
N THR A 96 -27.83 9.11 1.93
CA THR A 96 -27.92 8.72 3.34
C THR A 96 -29.37 8.76 3.79
N ARG A 97 -29.98 7.60 4.02
CA ARG A 97 -31.30 7.49 4.65
C ARG A 97 -31.26 8.14 6.04
N GLN A 98 -31.92 9.28 6.18
CA GLN A 98 -32.08 9.97 7.46
C GLN A 98 -33.15 9.25 8.32
N GLY A 99 -33.05 9.36 9.65
CA GLY A 99 -34.05 8.83 10.58
C GLY A 99 -33.90 7.38 11.04
N LEU A 100 -32.89 6.65 10.57
CA LEU A 100 -32.61 5.27 11.03
C LEU A 100 -31.91 5.25 12.40
N THR A 101 -32.30 4.28 13.24
CA THR A 101 -31.61 3.94 14.48
C THR A 101 -30.20 3.38 14.20
N LEU A 102 -29.33 3.37 15.22
CA LEU A 102 -27.98 2.82 15.08
C LEU A 102 -28.00 1.32 14.72
N SER A 103 -28.93 0.55 15.29
CA SER A 103 -29.09 -0.87 14.99
C SER A 103 -29.43 -1.08 13.51
N GLU A 104 -30.43 -0.38 12.99
CA GLU A 104 -30.84 -0.49 11.59
C GLU A 104 -29.71 -0.08 10.63
N LYS A 105 -28.94 0.96 10.98
CA LYS A 105 -27.76 1.37 10.21
C LYS A 105 -26.70 0.27 10.18
N THR A 106 -26.46 -0.40 11.30
CA THR A 106 -25.52 -1.53 11.41
C THR A 106 -26.00 -2.75 10.61
N ASP A 107 -27.30 -3.04 10.61
CA ASP A 107 -27.88 -4.15 9.84
C ASP A 107 -27.75 -3.91 8.33
N ILE A 108 -28.11 -2.71 7.86
CA ILE A 108 -27.94 -2.31 6.45
C ILE A 108 -26.48 -2.40 6.04
N LEU A 109 -25.58 -1.91 6.88
CA LEU A 109 -24.14 -1.94 6.62
C LEU A 109 -23.61 -3.38 6.54
N SER A 110 -24.12 -4.28 7.37
CA SER A 110 -23.76 -5.70 7.38
C SER A 110 -24.23 -6.41 6.12
N VAL A 111 -25.44 -6.10 5.62
CA VAL A 111 -25.94 -6.60 4.32
C VAL A 111 -25.04 -6.10 3.19
N ARG A 112 -24.77 -4.79 3.12
CA ARG A 112 -23.87 -4.21 2.11
C ARG A 112 -22.47 -4.82 2.14
N LEU A 113 -21.94 -5.08 3.33
CA LEU A 113 -20.64 -5.73 3.49
C LEU A 113 -20.67 -7.17 2.96
N ARG A 114 -21.74 -7.93 3.22
CA ARG A 114 -21.94 -9.27 2.69
C ARG A 114 -21.99 -9.25 1.16
N ASP A 115 -22.79 -8.37 0.58
CA ASP A 115 -22.92 -8.21 -0.88
C ASP A 115 -21.60 -7.78 -1.53
N ALA A 116 -20.91 -6.82 -0.90
CA ALA A 116 -19.58 -6.40 -1.31
C ALA A 116 -18.54 -7.52 -1.15
N SER A 117 -18.76 -8.53 -0.31
CA SER A 117 -17.85 -9.68 -0.17
C SER A 117 -18.11 -10.75 -1.24
N LEU A 118 -19.33 -10.82 -1.78
CA LEU A 118 -19.67 -11.79 -2.84
C LEU A 118 -18.77 -11.60 -4.06
N GLY A 119 -18.15 -12.71 -4.50
CA GLY A 119 -17.26 -12.76 -5.66
C GLY A 119 -15.92 -12.01 -5.49
N HIS A 120 -15.68 -11.38 -4.33
CA HIS A 120 -14.45 -10.60 -4.13
C HIS A 120 -13.19 -11.47 -4.24
N GLN A 121 -13.18 -12.60 -3.52
CA GLN A 121 -12.06 -13.54 -3.54
C GLN A 121 -11.82 -14.13 -4.94
N ALA A 122 -12.89 -14.56 -5.61
CA ALA A 122 -12.80 -15.12 -6.96
C ALA A 122 -12.22 -14.11 -7.97
N ASN A 123 -12.58 -12.82 -7.85
CA ASN A 123 -12.03 -11.77 -8.69
C ASN A 123 -10.55 -11.53 -8.39
N ILE A 124 -10.13 -11.53 -7.12
CA ILE A 124 -8.72 -11.45 -6.73
C ILE A 124 -7.95 -12.64 -7.33
N GLU A 125 -8.44 -13.85 -7.13
CA GLU A 125 -7.79 -15.06 -7.67
C GLU A 125 -7.66 -15.01 -9.19
N SER A 126 -8.70 -14.58 -9.88
CA SER A 126 -8.69 -14.37 -11.33
C SER A 126 -7.60 -13.37 -11.74
N LEU A 127 -7.49 -12.22 -11.04
CA LEU A 127 -6.46 -11.23 -11.31
C LEU A 127 -5.07 -11.81 -11.10
N ARG A 128 -4.86 -12.58 -10.03
CA ARG A 128 -3.57 -13.20 -9.72
C ARG A 128 -3.18 -14.25 -10.76
N ILE A 129 -4.12 -15.07 -11.22
CA ILE A 129 -3.87 -16.04 -12.31
C ILE A 129 -3.42 -15.31 -13.57
N VAL A 130 -4.14 -14.25 -13.94
CA VAL A 130 -3.85 -13.44 -15.12
C VAL A 130 -2.50 -12.71 -15.00
N ASN A 131 -2.16 -12.15 -13.83
CA ASN A 131 -0.85 -11.54 -13.55
C ASN A 131 0.28 -12.57 -13.70
N ARG A 132 0.15 -13.76 -13.10
CA ARG A 132 1.16 -14.83 -13.22
C ARG A 132 1.36 -15.26 -14.67
N TYR A 133 0.26 -15.36 -15.42
CA TYR A 133 0.33 -15.65 -16.85
C TYR A 133 1.13 -14.56 -17.59
N LEU A 134 0.82 -13.29 -17.36
CA LEU A 134 1.55 -12.18 -17.98
C LEU A 134 3.05 -12.23 -17.65
N ILE A 135 3.40 -12.48 -16.38
CA ILE A 135 4.80 -12.64 -15.96
C ILE A 135 5.49 -13.77 -16.71
N SER A 136 4.83 -14.92 -16.85
CA SER A 136 5.41 -16.08 -17.55
C SER A 136 5.69 -15.79 -19.02
N GLN A 137 4.84 -15.01 -19.69
CA GLN A 137 4.96 -14.69 -21.12
C GLN A 137 6.06 -13.68 -21.43
N ALA A 138 6.36 -12.77 -20.50
CA ALA A 138 7.28 -11.66 -20.72
C ALA A 138 8.73 -12.08 -21.03
N HIS A 139 9.12 -13.31 -20.68
CA HIS A 139 10.43 -13.90 -21.04
C HIS A 139 10.69 -13.94 -22.56
N SER A 140 9.65 -13.74 -23.38
CA SER A 140 9.72 -13.81 -24.84
C SER A 140 10.02 -12.47 -25.53
N ASN A 141 9.96 -11.34 -24.82
CA ASN A 141 10.16 -10.00 -25.40
C ASN A 141 11.22 -9.22 -24.63
N PRO A 142 12.37 -8.87 -25.24
CA PRO A 142 13.36 -8.03 -24.59
C PRO A 142 12.78 -6.61 -24.41
N MET A 143 12.46 -6.24 -23.17
CA MET A 143 12.20 -4.85 -22.79
C MET A 143 13.48 -4.27 -22.18
N GLU A 144 13.86 -3.08 -22.64
CA GLU A 144 14.99 -2.35 -22.06
C GLU A 144 14.65 -1.89 -20.64
N TYR A 145 15.60 -2.07 -19.72
CA TYR A 145 15.52 -1.54 -18.36
C TYR A 145 15.41 0.01 -18.40
N PRO A 146 14.73 0.68 -17.44
CA PRO A 146 14.57 2.12 -17.52
C PRO A 146 15.89 2.85 -17.32
N GLU A 147 16.86 2.19 -16.66
CA GLU A 147 18.21 2.67 -16.36
C GLU A 147 19.19 1.49 -16.47
N SER A 148 20.42 1.71 -16.94
CA SER A 148 21.40 0.64 -17.23
C SER A 148 21.90 -0.08 -15.98
N ASP A 149 21.83 0.56 -14.82
CA ASP A 149 22.22 0.05 -13.51
C ASP A 149 21.01 -0.33 -12.65
N THR A 150 19.87 -0.63 -13.28
CA THR A 150 18.69 -1.09 -12.55
C THR A 150 19.01 -2.38 -11.77
N PRO A 151 18.74 -2.45 -10.46
CA PRO A 151 19.07 -3.60 -9.62
C PRO A 151 18.17 -4.81 -9.91
N GLU A 152 18.57 -5.98 -9.41
CA GLU A 152 17.73 -7.19 -9.44
C GLU A 152 16.55 -7.10 -8.46
N LEU A 153 16.75 -6.43 -7.33
CA LEU A 153 15.80 -6.36 -6.23
C LEU A 153 15.55 -4.94 -5.76
N PHE A 154 14.31 -4.70 -5.35
CA PHE A 154 13.93 -3.59 -4.50
C PHE A 154 13.44 -4.07 -3.14
N TYR A 155 13.64 -3.22 -2.15
CA TYR A 155 13.17 -3.33 -0.79
C TYR A 155 12.16 -2.22 -0.52
N ARG A 156 11.10 -2.57 0.19
CA ARG A 156 10.14 -1.61 0.71
C ARG A 156 9.83 -1.93 2.16
N ALA A 157 10.32 -1.08 3.07
CA ALA A 157 9.78 -1.04 4.42
C ALA A 157 8.34 -0.48 4.38
N PHE A 158 7.43 -1.10 5.10
CA PHE A 158 6.04 -0.64 5.24
C PHE A 158 5.51 -0.85 6.65
N GLN A 159 4.58 0.02 7.06
CA GLN A 159 3.83 -0.14 8.31
C GLN A 159 2.36 -0.37 8.00
N CYS A 160 1.70 -1.16 8.86
CA CYS A 160 0.24 -1.19 8.90
C CYS A 160 -0.29 0.24 9.16
N GLY A 161 -1.15 0.74 8.27
CA GLY A 161 -1.70 2.09 8.37
C GLY A 161 -0.84 3.21 7.77
N SER A 162 0.25 2.88 7.06
CA SER A 162 0.99 3.86 6.25
C SER A 162 0.15 4.41 5.09
N TYR A 163 0.59 5.51 4.49
CA TYR A 163 -0.13 6.17 3.39
C TYR A 163 -0.39 5.25 2.19
N SER A 164 0.51 4.31 1.89
CA SER A 164 0.31 3.28 0.87
C SER A 164 -0.58 2.16 1.39
N ARG A 165 -1.55 1.73 0.58
CA ARG A 165 -2.37 0.57 0.92
C ARG A 165 -1.62 -0.70 0.57
N HIS A 166 -1.51 -1.63 1.53
CA HIS A 166 -0.90 -2.94 1.33
C HIS A 166 -1.93 -4.05 1.59
N SER A 167 -1.88 -5.09 0.76
CA SER A 167 -2.53 -6.38 1.00
C SER A 167 -1.62 -7.48 0.48
N MET A 168 -1.56 -8.61 1.17
CA MET A 168 -0.80 -9.79 0.73
C MET A 168 -1.26 -10.30 -0.64
N GLU A 169 -2.53 -10.08 -0.99
CA GLU A 169 -3.13 -10.61 -2.22
C GLU A 169 -3.09 -9.63 -3.39
N LEU A 170 -3.00 -8.32 -3.10
CA LEU A 170 -3.03 -7.25 -4.11
C LEU A 170 -1.70 -6.48 -4.22
N GLY A 171 -0.77 -6.68 -3.28
CA GLY A 171 0.50 -5.99 -3.21
C GLY A 171 0.39 -4.57 -2.67
N PHE A 172 1.19 -3.65 -3.20
CA PHE A 172 1.20 -2.25 -2.78
C PHE A 172 0.46 -1.36 -3.75
N ARG A 173 -0.38 -0.48 -3.21
CA ARG A 173 -1.12 0.54 -3.93
C ARG A 173 -0.76 1.91 -3.40
N SER A 174 -0.64 2.88 -4.31
CA SER A 174 -0.29 4.24 -3.94
C SER A 174 -1.36 4.87 -3.06
N SER A 175 -0.94 5.88 -2.32
CA SER A 175 -1.79 6.59 -1.37
C SER A 175 -2.92 7.40 -2.00
N ASN A 176 -2.99 7.49 -3.32
CA ASN A 176 -4.07 8.14 -4.06
C ASN A 176 -5.18 7.19 -4.56
N GLN A 177 -4.96 5.87 -4.57
CA GLN A 177 -6.01 4.92 -4.97
C GLN A 177 -7.14 4.81 -3.92
N PRO A 178 -8.44 4.78 -4.27
CA PRO A 178 -9.03 4.46 -5.59
C PRO A 178 -9.22 5.61 -6.58
N LEU A 179 -8.85 6.86 -6.28
CA LEU A 179 -9.14 7.98 -7.20
C LEU A 179 -8.50 7.81 -8.58
N THR A 180 -7.50 6.94 -8.64
CA THR A 180 -6.69 6.70 -9.81
C THR A 180 -6.58 5.20 -10.10
N PRO A 181 -7.05 4.72 -11.27
CA PRO A 181 -6.75 3.35 -11.72
C PRO A 181 -5.24 3.17 -11.80
N PRO A 182 -4.72 1.93 -11.71
CA PRO A 182 -3.32 1.71 -12.06
C PRO A 182 -3.06 2.31 -13.44
N ALA A 183 -1.93 3.00 -13.59
CA ALA A 183 -1.60 3.55 -14.89
C ALA A 183 -0.74 2.58 -15.66
N TYR A 184 -1.06 2.52 -16.94
CA TYR A 184 -0.54 1.51 -17.81
C TYR A 184 -0.06 2.20 -19.07
N HIS A 185 1.23 2.52 -19.06
CA HIS A 185 1.89 3.18 -20.18
C HIS A 185 2.84 2.21 -20.86
N ASP A 186 3.03 2.41 -22.15
CA ASP A 186 4.13 1.78 -22.86
C ASP A 186 5.39 2.64 -22.62
N GLY A 187 6.50 2.00 -22.28
CA GLY A 187 7.76 2.68 -21.94
C GLY A 187 8.01 2.79 -20.43
N THR A 188 8.86 3.74 -20.05
CA THR A 188 9.33 3.95 -18.67
C THR A 188 8.52 5.03 -17.95
N LEU A 189 8.63 5.12 -16.62
CA LEU A 189 7.99 6.20 -15.86
C LEU A 189 8.50 7.58 -16.33
N LEU A 190 9.80 7.69 -16.61
CA LEU A 190 10.46 8.87 -17.16
C LEU A 190 9.80 9.39 -18.45
N ASN A 191 9.36 8.48 -19.33
CA ASN A 191 8.78 8.80 -20.64
C ASN A 191 7.26 9.04 -20.60
N SER A 192 6.60 8.73 -19.48
CA SER A 192 5.14 8.69 -19.38
C SER A 192 4.46 10.05 -19.15
N LEU A 193 5.22 11.09 -18.79
CA LEU A 193 4.73 12.41 -18.33
C LEU A 193 3.79 12.35 -17.09
N LEU A 194 3.70 11.19 -16.43
CA LEU A 194 2.86 10.99 -15.24
C LEU A 194 3.40 11.64 -13.97
N VAL A 195 4.69 11.99 -13.97
CA VAL A 195 5.37 12.62 -12.85
C VAL A 195 5.79 14.02 -13.27
N ASN A 196 5.35 15.01 -12.52
CA ASN A 196 5.76 16.40 -12.65
C ASN A 196 6.53 16.86 -11.39
N LYS A 197 7.09 18.07 -11.44
CA LYS A 197 7.86 18.67 -10.34
C LYS A 197 7.12 18.60 -9.01
N ASP A 198 5.87 19.07 -8.98
CA ASP A 198 5.08 19.16 -7.75
C ASP A 198 4.82 17.77 -7.14
N SER A 199 4.50 16.79 -7.98
CA SER A 199 4.26 15.41 -7.54
C SER A 199 5.51 14.74 -6.98
N LEU A 200 6.68 15.00 -7.58
CA LEU A 200 7.96 14.45 -7.12
C LEU A 200 8.42 15.15 -5.84
N THR A 201 8.33 16.48 -5.76
CA THR A 201 8.60 17.26 -4.54
C THR A 201 7.72 16.77 -3.39
N ASN A 202 6.41 16.67 -3.60
CA ASN A 202 5.50 16.18 -2.57
C ASN A 202 5.83 14.73 -2.15
N HIS A 203 6.23 13.86 -3.07
CA HIS A 203 6.59 12.50 -2.70
C HIS A 203 7.89 12.40 -1.89
N CYS A 204 8.89 13.21 -2.24
CA CYS A 204 10.19 13.18 -1.57
C CYS A 204 10.15 13.93 -0.23
N GLU A 205 9.46 15.05 -0.14
CA GLU A 205 9.56 15.99 0.99
C GLU A 205 8.22 16.33 1.65
N GLY A 206 7.12 16.06 0.95
CA GLY A 206 5.79 16.43 1.39
C GLY A 206 5.15 15.41 2.32
N ASN A 207 3.96 15.79 2.80
CA ASN A 207 3.12 14.96 3.65
C ASN A 207 1.76 14.63 3.00
N GLN A 208 1.56 15.02 1.73
CA GLN A 208 0.32 14.72 1.01
C GLN A 208 0.41 13.36 0.33
N PRO A 209 -0.73 12.68 0.12
CA PRO A 209 -0.79 11.50 -0.71
C PRO A 209 -0.13 11.69 -2.09
N SER A 210 0.61 10.68 -2.51
CA SER A 210 1.26 10.58 -3.81
C SER A 210 0.80 9.35 -4.59
N ASP A 211 0.89 9.45 -5.93
CA ASP A 211 0.75 8.34 -6.87
C ASP A 211 1.98 7.41 -6.87
N LEU A 212 3.08 7.83 -6.24
CA LEU A 212 4.34 7.10 -6.21
C LEU A 212 4.45 6.19 -4.98
N ILE A 213 5.10 5.05 -5.17
CA ILE A 213 5.38 4.03 -4.16
C ILE A 213 6.90 3.99 -3.97
N ALA A 214 7.35 4.40 -2.79
CA ALA A 214 8.76 4.42 -2.43
C ALA A 214 9.41 3.01 -2.43
N LEU A 215 10.57 2.91 -3.05
CA LEU A 215 11.39 1.71 -3.14
C LEU A 215 12.84 2.06 -2.83
N SER A 216 13.60 1.08 -2.36
CA SER A 216 15.05 1.21 -2.22
C SER A 216 15.73 -0.01 -2.77
N ASP A 217 16.89 0.15 -3.37
CA ASP A 217 17.75 -0.97 -3.76
C ASP A 217 18.86 -1.23 -2.73
N SER A 218 19.00 -0.36 -1.73
CA SER A 218 19.97 -0.49 -0.64
C SER A 218 19.34 -1.10 0.62
N PRO A 219 19.81 -2.26 1.10
CA PRO A 219 19.35 -2.83 2.36
C PRO A 219 19.74 -1.96 3.56
N SER A 220 20.95 -1.38 3.58
CA SER A 220 21.39 -0.46 4.64
C SER A 220 20.52 0.79 4.74
N ARG A 221 20.08 1.35 3.61
CA ARG A 221 19.12 2.46 3.62
C ARG A 221 17.79 2.05 4.25
N VAL A 222 17.28 0.86 3.95
CA VAL A 222 16.03 0.35 4.51
C VAL A 222 16.15 0.18 6.03
N LEU A 223 17.24 -0.42 6.51
CA LEU A 223 17.51 -0.55 7.94
C LEU A 223 17.59 0.83 8.63
N ASN A 224 18.23 1.82 8.01
CA ASN A 224 18.30 3.17 8.56
C ASN A 224 16.94 3.87 8.59
N ILE A 225 16.04 3.60 7.64
CA ILE A 225 14.65 4.07 7.72
C ILE A 225 13.95 3.44 8.93
N LEU A 226 14.09 2.12 9.12
CA LEU A 226 13.44 1.40 10.22
C LEU A 226 13.88 1.87 11.61
N LYS A 227 15.15 2.29 11.77
CA LYS A 227 15.64 2.87 13.04
C LYS A 227 14.87 4.10 13.50
N THR A 228 14.28 4.86 12.58
CA THR A 228 13.45 6.04 12.90
C THR A 228 12.05 5.67 13.38
N TRP A 229 11.67 4.40 13.27
CA TRP A 229 10.34 3.93 13.65
C TRP A 229 10.30 3.51 15.13
N GLY A 230 9.16 3.75 15.79
CA GLY A 230 8.94 3.27 17.15
C GLY A 230 8.96 1.74 17.22
N TYR A 231 9.41 1.17 18.33
CA TYR A 231 9.59 -0.29 18.52
C TYR A 231 8.33 -1.12 18.23
N SER A 232 7.14 -0.61 18.54
CA SER A 232 5.85 -1.27 18.22
C SER A 232 5.60 -1.42 16.72
N HIS A 233 6.21 -0.57 15.90
CA HIS A 233 6.09 -0.59 14.44
C HIS A 233 7.16 -1.43 13.76
N ARG A 234 8.12 -1.97 14.55
CA ARG A 234 9.25 -2.76 14.07
C ARG A 234 9.05 -4.28 14.21
N ARG A 235 7.81 -4.72 14.46
CA ARG A 235 7.48 -6.14 14.69
C ARG A 235 6.97 -6.82 13.42
N GLY A 236 7.50 -8.02 13.16
CA GLY A 236 7.07 -8.91 12.08
C GLY A 236 7.75 -8.63 10.73
N ASP A 237 7.20 -9.24 9.68
CA ASP A 237 7.71 -9.14 8.32
C ASP A 237 7.23 -7.84 7.66
N MET A 238 7.96 -6.75 7.90
CA MET A 238 7.62 -5.38 7.48
C MET A 238 8.44 -4.86 6.30
N ILE A 239 9.28 -5.72 5.70
CA ILE A 239 10.09 -5.39 4.53
C ILE A 239 9.67 -6.30 3.39
N ALA A 240 9.12 -5.73 2.32
CA ALA A 240 8.85 -6.47 1.10
C ALA A 240 10.09 -6.49 0.22
N VAL A 241 10.46 -7.68 -0.25
CA VAL A 241 11.51 -7.92 -1.25
C VAL A 241 10.84 -8.12 -2.59
N ILE A 242 11.12 -7.23 -3.52
CA ILE A 242 10.40 -7.06 -4.79
C ILE A 242 11.34 -7.40 -5.94
N ASN A 243 10.93 -8.34 -6.79
CA ASN A 243 11.68 -8.76 -7.95
C ASN A 243 11.48 -7.81 -9.11
N VAL A 244 12.57 -7.20 -9.56
CA VAL A 244 12.55 -6.19 -10.61
C VAL A 244 12.13 -6.79 -11.95
N SER A 245 12.62 -7.97 -12.32
CA SER A 245 12.21 -8.65 -13.56
C SER A 245 10.70 -8.93 -13.59
N LYS A 246 10.08 -9.23 -12.45
CA LYS A 246 8.61 -9.37 -12.37
C LYS A 246 7.88 -8.03 -12.50
N LEU A 247 8.43 -6.94 -11.94
CA LEU A 247 7.89 -5.58 -12.17
C LEU A 247 7.88 -5.24 -13.66
N PHE A 248 8.97 -5.53 -14.37
CA PHE A 248 9.04 -5.35 -15.82
C PHE A 248 8.02 -6.16 -16.58
N ALA A 249 7.92 -7.45 -16.24
CA ALA A 249 6.99 -8.35 -16.89
C ALA A 249 5.53 -7.88 -16.73
N MET A 250 5.23 -7.28 -15.58
CA MET A 250 3.95 -6.65 -15.28
C MET A 250 3.80 -5.22 -15.84
N ARG A 251 4.84 -4.69 -16.52
CA ARG A 251 4.94 -3.30 -17.00
C ARG A 251 4.66 -2.26 -15.92
N VAL A 252 5.09 -2.54 -14.70
CA VAL A 252 5.07 -1.55 -13.63
C VAL A 252 6.08 -0.47 -14.00
N LEU A 253 5.63 0.79 -14.01
CA LEU A 253 6.48 1.93 -14.31
C LEU A 253 7.26 2.30 -13.06
N PHE A 254 8.59 2.33 -13.15
CA PHE A 254 9.44 2.79 -12.07
C PHE A 254 10.71 3.46 -12.60
N ASN A 255 11.27 4.35 -11.80
CA ASN A 255 12.54 5.04 -12.06
C ASN A 255 13.16 5.50 -10.74
N ARG A 256 14.44 5.84 -10.78
CA ARG A 256 15.15 6.48 -9.68
C ARG A 256 14.71 7.93 -9.54
N THR A 257 14.60 8.40 -8.30
CA THR A 257 14.18 9.77 -7.99
C THR A 257 15.14 10.83 -8.55
N THR A 258 16.45 10.55 -8.59
CA THR A 258 17.45 11.44 -9.19
C THR A 258 17.27 11.56 -10.70
N THR A 259 16.99 10.45 -11.38
CA THR A 259 16.76 10.41 -12.84
C THR A 259 15.50 11.19 -13.22
N LEU A 260 14.42 11.05 -12.42
CA LEU A 260 13.22 11.87 -12.58
C LEU A 260 13.49 13.36 -12.30
N ALA A 261 14.23 13.68 -11.24
CA ALA A 261 14.57 15.06 -10.87
C ALA A 261 15.39 15.76 -11.97
N GLU A 262 16.41 15.08 -12.51
CA GLU A 262 17.24 15.58 -13.61
C GLU A 262 16.40 15.87 -14.85
N LYS A 263 15.55 14.91 -15.25
CA LYS A 263 14.66 15.08 -16.42
C LYS A 263 13.69 16.25 -16.26
N LEU A 264 13.25 16.51 -15.04
CA LEU A 264 12.38 17.64 -14.70
C LEU A 264 13.17 18.94 -14.55
N GLY A 265 14.51 18.94 -14.63
CA GLY A 265 15.34 20.12 -14.39
C GLY A 265 15.27 20.62 -12.94
N MET A 266 15.16 19.69 -11.99
CA MET A 266 15.19 19.95 -10.55
C MET A 266 16.62 19.79 -10.03
N LYS A 267 17.06 20.71 -9.17
CA LYS A 267 18.34 20.58 -8.47
C LYS A 267 18.18 19.59 -7.31
N LEU A 268 19.20 18.78 -7.08
CA LEU A 268 19.29 17.93 -5.89
C LEU A 268 19.91 18.72 -4.75
N TRP A 269 19.47 18.42 -3.53
CA TRP A 269 20.10 18.99 -2.35
C TRP A 269 21.52 18.46 -2.18
N SER A 270 22.42 19.32 -1.71
CA SER A 270 23.76 18.92 -1.26
C SER A 270 24.20 19.83 -0.11
N GLY A 271 25.21 19.43 0.66
CA GLY A 271 25.76 20.29 1.71
C GLY A 271 26.20 21.68 1.20
N SER A 272 26.62 21.77 -0.07
CA SER A 272 26.96 23.02 -0.76
C SER A 272 25.77 23.73 -1.43
N GLN A 273 24.65 23.05 -1.63
CA GLN A 273 23.43 23.59 -2.23
C GLN A 273 22.23 23.23 -1.35
N SER A 274 21.94 24.11 -0.39
CA SER A 274 20.81 23.96 0.54
C SER A 274 19.44 24.14 -0.12
N THR A 275 19.40 24.43 -1.42
CA THR A 275 18.19 24.55 -2.23
C THR A 275 18.15 23.39 -3.22
N GLY A 276 17.13 22.54 -3.15
CA GLY A 276 17.00 21.36 -4.01
C GLY A 276 16.21 20.25 -3.34
N LEU A 277 15.93 19.19 -4.10
CA LEU A 277 15.17 18.03 -3.65
C LEU A 277 15.99 17.22 -2.64
N GLN A 278 15.64 17.31 -1.36
CA GLN A 278 16.41 16.84 -0.20
C GLN A 278 16.56 15.33 -0.15
N TYR A 279 15.48 14.60 -0.40
CA TYR A 279 15.46 13.16 -0.17
C TYR A 279 15.70 12.33 -1.42
N ALA A 280 15.71 12.95 -2.62
CA ALA A 280 16.07 12.25 -3.85
C ALA A 280 17.54 11.85 -3.82
N ASN A 281 17.83 10.58 -4.07
CA ASN A 281 19.18 10.02 -4.00
C ASN A 281 19.30 8.76 -4.88
N PRO A 282 20.53 8.30 -5.18
CA PRO A 282 20.75 7.17 -6.09
C PRO A 282 20.11 5.85 -5.67
N ASN A 283 19.82 5.67 -4.38
CA ASN A 283 19.25 4.43 -3.85
C ASN A 283 17.74 4.53 -3.58
N TYR A 284 17.12 5.65 -3.98
CA TYR A 284 15.70 5.91 -3.82
C TYR A 284 14.99 5.83 -5.17
N TRP A 285 14.23 4.76 -5.31
CA TRP A 285 13.41 4.43 -6.47
C TRP A 285 11.93 4.66 -6.17
N VAL A 286 11.14 4.87 -7.22
CA VAL A 286 9.69 5.00 -7.10
C VAL A 286 9.01 4.18 -8.17
N ALA A 287 7.98 3.42 -7.77
CA ALA A 287 7.04 2.77 -8.69
C ALA A 287 5.73 3.56 -8.76
N TYR A 288 5.06 3.51 -9.90
CA TYR A 288 3.83 4.27 -10.12
C TYR A 288 2.58 3.44 -9.81
N ARG A 289 1.76 3.94 -8.89
CA ARG A 289 0.41 3.47 -8.48
C ARG A 289 0.26 2.06 -7.94
N TRP A 290 0.86 1.04 -8.54
CA TRP A 290 0.63 -0.35 -8.15
C TRP A 290 1.88 -1.22 -8.32
N ILE A 291 2.19 -1.97 -7.27
CA ILE A 291 3.11 -3.11 -7.29
C ILE A 291 2.28 -4.36 -7.02
N PRO A 292 2.07 -5.24 -8.03
CA PRO A 292 1.33 -6.48 -7.86
C PRO A 292 1.94 -7.40 -6.81
N ALA A 293 1.08 -8.18 -6.11
CA ALA A 293 1.52 -9.16 -5.13
C ALA A 293 2.49 -10.19 -5.74
N GLU A 294 2.28 -10.55 -7.01
CA GLU A 294 3.13 -11.50 -7.74
C GLU A 294 4.57 -11.01 -7.93
N CYS A 295 4.82 -9.70 -7.85
CA CYS A 295 6.16 -9.11 -7.95
C CYS A 295 6.92 -9.15 -6.61
N ILE A 296 6.26 -9.49 -5.50
CA ILE A 296 6.84 -9.57 -4.17
C ILE A 296 7.26 -11.02 -3.94
N GLU A 297 8.56 -11.27 -3.77
CA GLU A 297 9.10 -12.62 -3.57
C GLU A 297 8.87 -13.10 -2.14
N CYS A 298 9.16 -12.22 -1.19
CA CYS A 298 8.94 -12.50 0.21
C CYS A 298 8.81 -11.21 1.01
N TYR A 299 8.32 -11.39 2.23
CA TYR A 299 8.41 -10.39 3.28
C TYR A 299 9.44 -10.85 4.29
N VAL A 300 10.26 -9.95 4.81
CA VAL A 300 11.30 -10.26 5.80
C VAL A 300 11.21 -9.30 6.98
N SER A 301 11.67 -9.75 8.13
CA SER A 301 11.83 -8.91 9.32
C SER A 301 13.08 -8.02 9.18
N GLU A 302 13.17 -7.01 10.05
CA GLU A 302 14.40 -6.23 10.18
C GLU A 302 15.59 -7.09 10.60
N ASP A 303 15.39 -7.98 11.58
CA ASP A 303 16.45 -8.84 12.11
C ASP A 303 17.05 -9.72 11.01
N LEU A 304 16.22 -10.30 10.14
CA LEU A 304 16.68 -11.11 9.01
C LEU A 304 17.50 -10.27 8.02
N LEU A 305 17.03 -9.08 7.66
CA LEU A 305 17.77 -8.21 6.75
C LEU A 305 19.09 -7.74 7.38
N GLN A 306 19.10 -7.48 8.69
CA GLN A 306 20.31 -7.10 9.42
C GLN A 306 21.33 -8.25 9.44
N GLU A 307 20.90 -9.48 9.71
CA GLU A 307 21.75 -10.67 9.65
C GLU A 307 22.30 -10.92 8.23
N ALA A 308 21.46 -10.70 7.22
CA ALA A 308 21.89 -10.77 5.82
C ALA A 308 22.99 -9.75 5.51
N CYS A 309 22.84 -8.49 5.96
CA CYS A 309 23.88 -7.49 5.82
C CYS A 309 25.17 -7.87 6.55
N GLN A 310 25.07 -8.32 7.80
CA GLN A 310 26.23 -8.69 8.62
C GLN A 310 27.03 -9.85 8.03
N SER A 311 26.34 -10.90 7.56
CA SER A 311 26.98 -12.08 6.94
C SER A 311 27.73 -11.74 5.65
N HIS A 312 27.39 -10.65 4.98
CA HIS A 312 28.03 -10.18 3.76
C HIS A 312 28.96 -8.96 3.97
N GLY A 313 29.22 -8.58 5.23
CA GLY A 313 30.07 -7.44 5.56
C GLY A 313 29.51 -6.08 5.12
N ILE A 314 28.19 -5.98 4.92
CA ILE A 314 27.51 -4.75 4.53
C ILE A 314 27.31 -3.89 5.78
N ASP A 315 27.99 -2.74 5.82
CA ASP A 315 27.86 -1.80 6.92
C ASP A 315 26.62 -0.88 6.78
N GLU A 316 26.29 -0.16 7.85
CA GLU A 316 25.12 0.72 7.89
C GLU A 316 25.20 1.94 6.96
N SER A 317 26.41 2.28 6.52
CA SER A 317 26.72 3.39 5.62
C SER A 317 26.92 2.96 4.16
N ASP A 318 27.01 1.66 3.90
CA ASP A 318 27.21 1.09 2.57
C ASP A 318 25.87 1.05 1.81
N TYR A 319 25.52 2.22 1.29
CA TYR A 319 24.34 2.35 0.46
C TYR A 319 24.52 1.76 -0.95
N THR A 320 25.72 1.31 -1.33
CA THR A 320 26.00 0.76 -2.66
C THR A 320 25.92 -0.76 -2.70
N ALA A 321 26.10 -1.43 -1.56
CA ALA A 321 25.94 -2.87 -1.46
C ALA A 321 24.53 -3.34 -1.84
N ARG A 322 24.47 -4.54 -2.40
CA ARG A 322 23.26 -5.22 -2.83
C ARG A 322 23.33 -6.67 -2.37
N LEU A 323 22.18 -7.21 -2.00
CA LEU A 323 21.99 -8.65 -1.81
C LEU A 323 21.22 -9.19 -3.01
N SER A 324 21.56 -10.40 -3.43
CA SER A 324 20.83 -11.20 -4.41
C SER A 324 19.59 -11.85 -3.79
N LEU A 325 18.67 -12.30 -4.64
CA LEU A 325 17.47 -13.00 -4.18
C LEU A 325 17.79 -14.30 -3.45
N ASN A 326 18.78 -15.04 -3.94
CA ASN A 326 19.17 -16.32 -3.37
C ASN A 326 19.70 -16.17 -1.94
N GLU A 327 20.47 -15.12 -1.67
CA GLU A 327 21.01 -14.84 -0.32
C GLU A 327 19.88 -14.59 0.68
N ILE A 328 18.89 -13.77 0.32
CA ILE A 328 17.74 -13.46 1.20
C ILE A 328 16.88 -14.71 1.43
N VAL A 329 16.56 -15.43 0.36
CA VAL A 329 15.67 -16.59 0.43
C VAL A 329 16.32 -17.72 1.23
N ALA A 330 17.62 -17.95 1.05
CA ALA A 330 18.36 -18.96 1.81
C ALA A 330 18.31 -18.67 3.32
N LEU A 331 18.58 -17.43 3.73
CA LEU A 331 18.52 -17.02 5.15
C LEU A 331 17.11 -17.17 5.73
N LYS A 332 16.08 -16.81 4.96
CA LYS A 332 14.69 -17.00 5.39
C LYS A 332 14.35 -18.46 5.67
N PHE A 333 14.79 -19.39 4.81
CA PHE A 333 14.57 -20.81 5.03
C PHE A 333 15.34 -21.36 6.23
N GLN A 334 16.59 -20.92 6.43
CA GLN A 334 17.38 -21.31 7.59
C GLN A 334 16.70 -20.92 8.91
N LEU A 335 16.25 -19.67 9.04
CA LEU A 335 15.55 -19.19 10.24
C LEU A 335 14.26 -19.96 10.52
N LEU A 336 13.46 -20.25 9.48
CA LEU A 336 12.23 -21.05 9.63
C LEU A 336 12.52 -22.48 10.11
N SER A 337 13.62 -23.08 9.66
CA SER A 337 14.03 -24.42 10.09
C SER A 337 14.51 -24.49 11.55
N MET A 338 15.06 -23.39 12.08
CA MET A 338 15.52 -23.29 13.47
C MET A 338 14.37 -23.08 14.47
N GLN A 339 13.25 -22.51 14.04
CA GLN A 339 12.07 -22.29 14.91
C GLN A 339 11.20 -23.54 15.12
N GLN A 340 11.48 -24.63 14.39
CA GLN A 340 10.74 -25.89 14.46
C GLN A 340 11.42 -26.98 15.30
N ASN A 341 12.64 -26.73 15.76
CA ASN A 341 13.40 -27.56 16.70
C ASN A 341 13.48 -26.87 18.07
#